data_AF-M3XGR8-F1
#
_entry.id   AF-M3XGR8-F1
#
_cell.length_a   1.000
_cell.length_b   1.000
_cell.length_c   1.000
_cell.angle_alpha   90.00
_cell.angle_beta   90.00
_cell.angle_gamma   90.00
#
_symmetry.space_group_name_H-M   'P 1'
#
loop_
_entity.id
_entity.type
_entity.pdbx_description
1 polymer ?
#
loop_
_entity_poly.entity_id
_entity_poly.type
_entity_poly.pdbx_seq_one_letter_code
_entity_poly.pdbx_strand_id
1 'polypeptide(L)' 'MQKAKLVCTDVSSRGDVATCPTGSKPTSCSCGMACGSWDIRNDQTCHCQCNNIDWTSARCCKIAF' A
#
# COMPACT_ATOMS: atom_id res chain seq x y z
N MET A 1 11.90 -0.47 -28.70
CA MET A 1 11.57 -0.68 -27.28
C MET A 1 10.38 0.20 -26.94
N GLN A 2 9.30 -0.36 -26.38
CA GLN A 2 8.19 0.46 -25.84
C GLN A 2 8.64 1.20 -24.58
N LYS A 3 8.15 2.42 -24.37
CA LYS A 3 8.51 3.24 -23.21
C LYS A 3 7.74 2.75 -21.98
N ALA A 4 8.41 2.01 -21.11
CA ALA A 4 7.84 1.63 -19.83
C ALA A 4 7.78 2.84 -18.87
N LYS A 5 6.68 2.98 -18.14
CA LYS A 5 6.50 3.95 -17.04
C LYS A 5 6.12 3.21 -15.77
N LEU A 6 6.71 3.59 -14.65
CA LEU A 6 6.23 3.20 -13.32
C LEU A 6 5.09 4.13 -12.93
N VAL A 7 3.86 3.61 -12.89
CA VAL A 7 2.67 4.36 -12.50
C VAL A 7 2.31 3.96 -11.08
N CYS A 8 2.19 4.95 -10.20
CA CYS A 8 1.90 4.74 -8.79
C CYS A 8 0.69 5.55 -8.33
N THR A 9 -0.04 5.01 -7.38
CA THR A 9 -1.19 5.65 -6.72
C THR A 9 -1.18 5.28 -5.24
N ASP A 10 -1.80 6.11 -4.41
CA ASP A 10 -1.99 5.81 -2.99
C ASP A 10 -3.40 5.29 -2.77
N VAL A 11 -3.52 4.17 -2.07
CA VAL A 11 -4.80 3.60 -1.67
C VAL A 11 -4.89 3.66 -0.16
N SER A 12 -5.86 4.40 0.35
CA SER A 12 -6.07 4.56 1.79
C SER A 12 -7.42 3.99 2.21
N SER A 13 -7.47 3.42 3.40
CA SER A 13 -8.69 2.89 4.03
C SER A 13 -8.66 3.12 5.54
N ARG A 14 -9.84 3.12 6.15
CA ARG A 14 -9.98 3.12 7.61
C ARG A 14 -9.56 1.77 8.17
N GLY A 15 -8.99 1.78 9.37
CA GLY A 15 -8.47 0.60 10.04
C GLY A 15 -7.03 0.26 9.64
N ASP A 16 -6.61 -0.96 9.97
CA ASP A 16 -5.23 -1.45 9.94
C ASP A 16 -4.81 -2.07 8.60
N VAL A 17 -5.68 -2.09 7.60
CA VAL A 17 -5.39 -2.70 6.29
C VAL A 17 -5.67 -1.74 5.14
N ALA A 18 -4.84 -1.80 4.11
CA ALA A 18 -5.09 -1.18 2.80
C ALA A 18 -4.62 -2.11 1.67
N THR A 19 -5.50 -2.40 0.71
CA THR A 19 -5.25 -3.38 -0.35
C THR A 19 -5.06 -2.68 -1.69
N CYS A 20 -3.95 -2.97 -2.37
CA CYS A 20 -3.70 -2.44 -3.70
C CYS A 20 -4.64 -3.08 -4.75
N PRO A 21 -5.08 -2.32 -5.77
CA PRO A 21 -5.90 -2.86 -6.84
C PRO A 21 -5.13 -3.91 -7.63
N THR A 22 -5.87 -4.87 -8.17
CA THR A 22 -5.32 -5.97 -8.97
C THR A 22 -4.43 -5.44 -10.09
N GLY A 23 -3.26 -6.05 -10.27
CA GLY A 23 -2.26 -5.62 -11.25
C GLY A 23 -1.33 -4.50 -10.79
N SER A 24 -1.45 -4.06 -9.53
CA SER A 24 -0.45 -3.22 -8.85
C SER A 24 0.06 -3.90 -7.58
N LYS A 25 1.26 -3.51 -7.16
CA LYS A 25 1.92 -4.05 -5.97
C LYS A 25 2.22 -2.93 -4.97
N PRO A 26 2.04 -3.16 -3.66
CA PRO A 26 2.45 -2.21 -2.64
C PRO A 26 3.98 -2.10 -2.64
N THR A 27 4.50 -0.88 -2.75
CA THR A 27 5.93 -0.57 -2.64
C THR A 27 6.29 0.01 -1.28
N SER A 28 5.31 0.60 -0.58
CA SER A 28 5.45 1.09 0.79
C SER A 28 4.08 1.19 1.45
N CYS A 29 4.07 1.19 2.78
CA CYS A 29 2.85 1.42 3.57
C CYS A 29 3.06 2.62 4.50
N SER A 30 1.96 3.24 4.90
CA SER A 30 1.92 4.29 5.92
C SER A 30 0.71 4.04 6.82
N CYS A 31 0.88 4.31 8.10
CA CYS A 31 -0.13 4.06 9.11
C CYS A 31 -0.43 5.35 9.86
N GLY A 32 -1.67 5.50 10.30
CA GLY A 32 -2.03 6.53 11.24
C GLY A 32 -1.49 6.25 12.65
N MET A 33 -1.88 7.10 13.61
CA MET A 33 -1.38 7.05 15.00
C MET A 33 0.14 7.04 15.15
N ALA A 34 0.87 7.63 14.19
CA ALA A 34 2.33 7.61 14.12
C ALA A 34 2.95 6.20 14.16
N CYS A 35 2.21 5.17 13.75
CA CYS A 35 2.70 3.80 13.72
C CYS A 35 3.70 3.62 12.57
N GLY A 36 4.92 3.21 12.90
CA GLY A 36 5.97 2.87 11.93
C GLY A 36 6.04 1.37 11.58
N SER A 37 5.27 0.53 12.27
CA SER A 37 5.31 -0.93 12.14
C SER A 37 4.23 -1.42 11.19
N TRP A 38 4.64 -1.94 10.04
CA TRP A 38 3.75 -2.50 9.03
C TRP A 38 4.40 -3.66 8.28
N ASP A 39 3.57 -4.51 7.69
CA ASP A 39 3.95 -5.61 6.81
C ASP A 39 3.10 -5.64 5.54
N ILE A 40 3.60 -6.30 4.49
CA ILE A 40 2.83 -6.60 3.27
C ILE A 40 2.39 -8.06 3.34
N ARG A 41 1.08 -8.29 3.30
CA ARG A 41 0.46 -9.61 3.26
C ARG A 41 0.03 -9.98 1.86
N ASN A 42 0.24 -11.25 1.52
CA ASN A 42 -0.16 -11.86 0.25
C ASN A 42 0.30 -11.06 -0.99
N ASP A 43 1.46 -10.39 -0.88
CA ASP A 43 2.02 -9.50 -1.90
C ASP A 43 1.06 -8.43 -2.43
N GLN A 44 0.07 -8.00 -1.64
CA GLN A 44 -0.97 -7.09 -2.12
C GLN A 44 -1.54 -6.14 -1.07
N THR A 45 -1.50 -6.52 0.21
CA THR A 45 -2.18 -5.80 1.28
C THR A 45 -1.17 -5.25 2.28
N CYS A 46 -1.17 -3.94 2.49
CA CYS A 46 -0.50 -3.33 3.62
C CYS A 46 -1.29 -3.61 4.89
N HIS A 47 -0.60 -4.01 5.96
CA HIS A 47 -1.16 -4.21 7.28
C HIS A 47 -0.32 -3.46 8.33
N CYS A 48 -0.95 -2.56 9.07
CA CYS A 48 -0.36 -1.82 10.18
C CYS A 48 -0.47 -2.62 11.47
N GLN A 49 0.65 -2.77 12.19
CA GLN A 49 0.75 -3.73 13.30
C GLN A 49 0.47 -3.13 14.67
N CYS A 50 0.45 -1.80 14.80
CA CYS A 50 0.19 -1.17 16.09
C CYS A 50 -1.29 -1.31 16.49
N ASN A 51 -1.58 -1.15 17.77
CA ASN A 51 -2.96 -1.13 18.25
C ASN A 51 -3.66 0.20 17.91
N ASN A 52 -4.99 0.15 17.76
CA ASN A 52 -5.87 1.31 17.56
C ASN A 52 -5.54 2.16 16.31
N ILE A 53 -5.14 1.52 15.21
CA ILE A 53 -4.93 2.21 13.93
C ILE A 53 -6.26 2.78 13.41
N ASP A 54 -6.26 4.08 13.14
CA ASP A 54 -7.36 4.83 12.57
C ASP A 54 -7.42 4.70 11.05
N TRP A 55 -6.25 4.70 10.38
CA TRP A 55 -6.15 4.50 8.94
C TRP A 55 -4.83 3.85 8.49
N THR A 56 -4.89 3.24 7.31
CA THR A 56 -3.74 2.66 6.61
C THR A 56 -3.71 3.15 5.17
N SER A 57 -2.52 3.41 4.64
CA SER A 57 -2.29 3.79 3.25
C SER A 57 -1.23 2.90 2.60
N ALA A 58 -1.49 2.45 1.39
CA ALA A 58 -0.60 1.64 0.57
C ALA A 58 -0.18 2.43 -0.68
N ARG A 59 1.14 2.54 -0.93
CA ARG A 59 1.67 3.06 -2.18
C ARG A 59 1.67 1.92 -3.21
N CYS A 60 0.75 1.96 -4.16
CA CYS A 60 0.53 0.90 -5.13
C CYS A 60 1.12 1.28 -6.48
N CYS A 61 2.07 0.50 -7.01
CA CYS A 61 2.72 0.78 -8.28
C CYS A 61 2.56 -0.37 -9.29
N LYS A 62 2.59 -0.03 -10.58
CA LYS A 62 2.64 -1.00 -11.69
C LYS A 62 3.45 -0.45 -12.85
N ILE A 63 3.96 -1.36 -13.69
CA ILE A 63 4.60 -0.99 -14.96
C ILE A 63 3.50 -0.84 -16.02
N ALA A 64 3.46 0.31 -16.69
CA ALA A 64 2.60 0.57 -17.84
C ALA A 64 3.46 0.77 -19.10
N PHE A 65 2.95 0.37 -20.26
CA PHE A 65 3.60 0.47 -21.56
C PHE A 65 2.80 1.38 -22.50
#